data_AF-A0A960VLU5-F1
#
_entry.id   AF-A0A960VLU5-F1
#
_cell.length_a   1.000
_cell.length_b   1.000
_cell.length_c   1.000
_cell.angle_alpha   90.00
_cell.angle_beta   90.00
_cell.angle_gamma   90.00
#
_symmetry.space_group_name_H-M   'P 1'
#
loop_
_entity.id
_entity.type
_entity.pdbx_description
1 polymer ?
#
loop_
_entity_poly.entity_id
_entity_poly.type
_entity_poly.pdbx_seq_one_letter_code
_entity_poly.pdbx_strand_id
1 'polypeptide(L)'
;AAKPAPTATGAAAQPDPLPVVGGPNLVFAGGEKRPVVLRVICDRPVGVEVKLDAAPAFRGARWPTAGESAPRLPATGIEPGRVYRSSRGLVVYWGAQDHLSLRLDRTDGLEVALNGQVRNIRNLRPGGELLLDAHGD
;
A
#
# COMPACT_ATOMS: atom_id res chain seq x y z
N ALA A 1 -2.57 -40.26 40.02
CA ALA A 1 -1.88 -40.16 38.71
C ALA A 1 -2.14 -38.78 38.13
N ALA A 2 -1.11 -37.97 37.95
CA ALA A 2 -1.22 -36.61 37.42
C ALA A 2 -1.44 -36.66 35.90
N LYS A 3 -2.47 -35.97 35.40
CA LYS A 3 -2.77 -35.82 33.98
C LYS A 3 -1.84 -34.73 33.40
N PRO A 4 -1.05 -34.98 32.35
CA PRO A 4 -0.21 -33.94 31.77
C PRO A 4 -1.08 -32.90 31.04
N ALA A 5 -0.76 -31.62 31.24
CA ALA A 5 -1.36 -30.49 30.56
C ALA A 5 -0.96 -30.48 29.07
N PRO A 6 -1.84 -30.05 28.14
CA PRO A 6 -1.45 -29.90 26.75
C PRO A 6 -0.47 -28.72 26.61
N THR A 7 0.68 -29.04 26.03
CA THR A 7 1.73 -28.14 25.59
C THR A 7 1.14 -27.04 24.72
N ALA A 8 1.45 -25.78 25.03
CA ALA A 8 1.10 -24.64 24.21
C ALA A 8 1.69 -24.83 22.80
N THR A 9 0.82 -25.11 21.82
CA THR A 9 1.15 -25.05 20.40
C THR A 9 1.67 -23.65 20.10
N GLY A 10 2.98 -23.53 19.91
CA GLY A 10 3.59 -22.32 19.40
C GLY A 10 2.87 -21.93 18.11
N ALA A 11 2.18 -20.79 18.12
CA ALA A 11 1.59 -20.23 16.91
C ALA A 11 2.74 -19.98 15.94
N ALA A 12 2.91 -20.86 14.96
CA ALA A 12 3.82 -20.64 13.85
C ALA A 12 3.48 -19.27 13.28
N ALA A 13 4.43 -18.34 13.30
CA ALA A 13 4.25 -17.03 12.71
C ALA A 13 3.85 -17.25 11.24
N GLN A 14 2.57 -17.01 10.92
CA GLN A 14 2.08 -17.17 9.54
C GLN A 14 3.00 -16.35 8.62
N PRO A 15 3.32 -16.79 7.39
CA PRO A 15 4.10 -15.98 6.48
C PRO A 15 3.37 -14.66 6.17
N ASP A 16 4.12 -13.60 5.86
CA ASP A 16 3.48 -12.38 5.41
C ASP A 16 2.79 -12.59 4.06
N PRO A 17 1.59 -12.04 3.88
CA PRO A 17 0.86 -12.16 2.64
C PRO A 17 1.57 -11.41 1.51
N LEU A 18 1.38 -11.91 0.29
CA LEU A 18 1.80 -11.21 -0.91
C LEU A 18 0.97 -9.91 -1.08
N PRO A 19 1.58 -8.82 -1.57
CA PRO A 19 0.83 -7.65 -1.99
C PRO A 19 -0.24 -8.04 -3.00
N VAL A 20 -1.47 -7.59 -2.77
CA VAL A 20 -2.52 -7.68 -3.77
C VAL A 20 -2.06 -6.88 -5.00
N VAL A 21 -2.35 -7.39 -6.19
CA VAL A 21 -1.96 -6.74 -7.46
C VAL A 21 -2.48 -5.29 -7.52
N GLY A 22 -3.65 -5.04 -6.92
CA GLY A 22 -4.37 -3.78 -7.08
C GLY A 22 -5.13 -3.78 -8.42
N GLY A 23 -6.28 -3.14 -8.45
CA GLY A 23 -7.15 -3.10 -9.63
C GLY A 23 -8.61 -2.89 -9.25
N PRO A 24 -9.52 -2.78 -10.23
CA PRO A 24 -10.91 -2.37 -10.00
C PRO A 24 -11.72 -3.33 -9.12
N ASN A 25 -11.23 -4.55 -8.93
CA ASN A 25 -11.86 -5.56 -8.08
C ASN A 25 -11.41 -5.49 -6.61
N LEU A 26 -10.40 -4.67 -6.29
CA LEU A 26 -9.96 -4.51 -4.91
C LEU A 26 -11.05 -3.81 -4.08
N VAL A 27 -11.39 -4.42 -2.95
CA VAL A 27 -12.37 -3.88 -2.00
C VAL A 27 -11.63 -3.21 -0.85
N PHE A 28 -11.77 -1.89 -0.76
CA PHE A 28 -11.20 -1.09 0.33
C PHE A 28 -12.06 -1.23 1.61
N ALA A 29 -11.50 -0.79 2.73
CA ALA A 29 -12.23 -0.61 3.98
C ALA A 29 -13.49 0.24 3.71
N GLY A 30 -14.66 -0.25 4.15
CA GLY A 30 -15.96 0.36 3.82
C GLY A 30 -16.70 -0.31 2.66
N GLY A 31 -16.12 -1.32 2.00
CA GLY A 31 -16.79 -2.10 0.95
C GLY A 31 -16.74 -1.47 -0.44
N GLU A 32 -16.05 -0.34 -0.57
CA GLU A 32 -15.95 0.40 -1.83
C GLU A 32 -14.95 -0.25 -2.79
N LYS A 33 -15.30 -0.22 -4.08
CA LYS A 33 -14.39 -0.54 -5.19
C LYS A 33 -14.04 0.76 -5.91
N ARG A 34 -12.79 0.87 -6.35
CA ARG A 34 -12.28 2.05 -7.04
C ARG A 34 -11.70 1.62 -8.40
N PRO A 35 -12.07 2.29 -9.51
CA PRO A 35 -11.59 1.92 -10.84
C PRO A 35 -10.09 2.13 -11.01
N VAL A 36 -9.51 3.08 -10.27
CA VAL A 36 -8.08 3.35 -10.24
C VAL A 36 -7.51 3.00 -8.88
N VAL A 37 -6.55 2.09 -8.86
CA VAL A 37 -5.88 1.63 -7.65
C VAL A 37 -4.38 1.82 -7.79
N LEU A 38 -3.84 2.72 -6.98
CA LEU A 38 -2.40 2.85 -6.78
C LEU A 38 -1.93 1.83 -5.76
N ARG A 39 -0.80 1.21 -6.04
CA ARG A 39 0.00 0.44 -5.08
C ARG A 39 1.42 0.97 -5.08
N VAL A 40 1.97 1.21 -3.89
CA VAL A 40 3.39 1.53 -3.71
C VAL A 40 3.99 0.49 -2.77
N ILE A 41 5.07 -0.16 -3.20
CA ILE A 41 5.87 -1.10 -2.41
C ILE A 41 7.26 -0.50 -2.18
N CYS A 42 7.78 -0.66 -0.97
CA CYS A 42 9.08 -0.14 -0.56
C CYS A 42 9.71 -1.01 0.53
N ASP A 43 11.04 -0.98 0.63
CA ASP A 43 11.81 -1.69 1.66
C ASP A 43 11.82 -0.93 3.00
N ARG A 44 11.63 0.39 2.97
CA ARG A 44 11.71 1.29 4.13
C ARG A 44 10.71 2.44 4.05
N PRO A 45 10.40 3.11 5.19
CA PRO A 45 9.52 4.27 5.20
C PRO A 45 9.95 5.35 4.22
N VAL A 46 8.98 5.89 3.48
CA VAL A 46 9.14 6.87 2.40
C VAL A 46 8.02 7.90 2.50
N GLY A 47 8.32 9.18 2.24
CA GLY A 47 7.29 10.20 2.07
C GLY A 47 6.48 9.91 0.81
N VAL A 48 5.30 9.30 0.98
CA VAL A 48 4.34 9.06 -0.10
C VAL A 48 3.14 9.96 0.12
N GLU A 49 2.85 10.83 -0.83
CA GLU A 49 1.70 11.70 -0.78
C GLU A 49 0.86 11.52 -2.04
N VAL A 50 -0.46 11.43 -1.86
CA VAL A 50 -1.40 11.24 -2.96
C VAL A 50 -2.49 12.30 -2.92
N LYS A 51 -2.78 12.90 -4.06
CA LYS A 51 -3.97 13.72 -4.30
C LYS A 51 -4.92 12.90 -5.17
N LEU A 52 -6.14 12.67 -4.70
CA LEU A 52 -7.14 11.84 -5.37
C LEU A 52 -8.07 12.73 -6.20
N ASP A 53 -8.22 12.46 -7.49
CA ASP A 53 -9.14 13.19 -8.38
C ASP A 53 -9.00 14.73 -8.19
N ALA A 54 -10.11 15.44 -8.00
CA ALA A 54 -10.14 16.88 -7.74
C ALA A 54 -9.94 17.27 -6.25
N ALA A 55 -9.34 16.41 -5.43
CA ALA A 55 -9.11 16.72 -4.02
C ALA A 55 -8.22 17.98 -3.86
N PRO A 56 -8.52 18.86 -2.88
CA PRO A 56 -7.84 20.14 -2.74
C PRO A 56 -6.39 20.02 -2.24
N ALA A 57 -6.01 18.87 -1.68
CA ALA A 57 -4.72 18.69 -1.03
C ALA A 57 -4.21 17.25 -1.17
N PHE A 58 -2.89 17.14 -1.08
CA PHE A 58 -2.18 15.87 -0.93
C PHE A 58 -2.43 15.26 0.44
N ARG A 59 -2.50 13.92 0.48
CA ARG A 59 -2.64 13.13 1.70
C ARG A 59 -1.47 12.16 1.81
N GLY A 60 -0.73 12.26 2.90
CA GLY A 60 0.42 11.39 3.18
C GLY A 60 0.03 9.97 3.58
N ALA A 61 0.93 9.02 3.33
CA ALA A 61 0.88 7.68 3.90
C ALA A 61 0.96 7.74 5.44
N ARG A 62 0.14 6.92 6.09
CA ARG A 62 0.14 6.70 7.53
C ARG A 62 1.10 5.57 7.86
N TRP A 63 2.35 5.94 8.13
CA TRP A 63 3.39 5.04 8.63
C TRP A 63 3.16 4.70 10.11
N PRO A 64 3.55 3.50 10.56
CA PRO A 64 3.61 3.21 11.99
C PRO A 64 4.56 4.17 12.70
N THR A 65 4.26 4.48 13.96
CA THR A 65 5.12 5.34 14.78
C THR A 65 6.46 4.67 15.10
N ALA A 66 7.45 5.46 15.53
CA ALA A 66 8.75 4.91 15.90
C ALA A 66 8.61 3.86 17.01
N GLY A 67 9.07 2.64 16.74
CA GLY A 67 8.96 1.49 17.65
C GLY A 67 7.72 0.61 17.42
N GLU A 68 6.80 1.00 16.56
CA GLU A 68 5.64 0.20 16.16
C GLU A 68 5.92 -0.53 14.84
N SER A 69 5.51 -1.79 14.74
CA SER A 69 5.56 -2.54 13.48
C SER A 69 4.32 -2.27 12.64
N ALA A 70 4.48 -2.12 11.33
CA ALA A 70 3.34 -2.01 10.44
C ALA A 70 2.42 -3.25 10.57
N PRO A 71 1.10 -3.06 10.60
CA PRO A 71 0.15 -4.18 10.63
C PRO A 71 0.33 -5.04 9.38
N ARG A 72 0.02 -6.34 9.48
CA ARG A 72 0.04 -7.23 8.32
C ARG A 72 -1.03 -6.82 7.33
N LEU A 73 -0.73 -6.93 6.03
CA LEU A 73 -1.70 -6.64 4.97
C LEU A 73 -2.92 -7.57 5.13
N PRO A 74 -4.13 -7.03 5.30
CA PRO A 74 -5.31 -7.86 5.42
C PRO A 74 -5.73 -8.40 4.04
N ALA A 75 -6.45 -9.52 4.04
CA ALA A 75 -7.00 -10.08 2.79
C ALA A 75 -8.09 -9.19 2.18
N THR A 76 -8.82 -8.45 3.01
CA THR A 76 -9.90 -7.53 2.63
C THR A 76 -9.90 -6.32 3.56
N GLY A 77 -10.58 -5.23 3.16
CA GLY A 77 -10.69 -4.04 4.01
C GLY A 77 -9.38 -3.26 4.12
N ILE A 78 -8.63 -3.18 3.02
CA ILE A 78 -7.43 -2.34 2.95
C ILE A 78 -7.86 -0.89 3.13
N GLU A 79 -7.27 -0.19 4.09
CA GLU A 79 -7.52 1.24 4.27
C GLU A 79 -6.66 2.06 3.31
N PRO A 80 -7.24 3.00 2.55
CA PRO A 80 -6.47 3.92 1.72
C PRO A 80 -5.44 4.69 2.55
N GLY A 81 -4.21 4.75 2.04
CA GLY A 81 -3.10 5.46 2.65
C GLY A 81 -2.58 4.86 3.97
N ARG A 82 -3.05 3.70 4.41
CA ARG A 82 -2.44 2.98 5.54
C ARG A 82 -1.33 2.06 5.04
N VAL A 83 -0.19 2.08 5.73
CA VAL A 83 0.94 1.20 5.41
C VAL A 83 0.74 -0.16 6.07
N TYR A 84 1.03 -1.22 5.31
CA TYR A 84 0.98 -2.60 5.75
C TYR A 84 2.28 -3.33 5.47
N ARG A 85 2.58 -4.34 6.28
CA ARG A 85 3.65 -5.30 6.04
C ARG A 85 3.18 -6.41 5.10
N SER A 86 4.02 -6.73 4.13
CA SER A 86 3.83 -7.80 3.15
C SER A 86 5.12 -8.59 2.97
N SER A 87 5.08 -9.71 2.25
CA SER A 87 6.28 -10.49 1.93
C SER A 87 7.27 -9.76 1.01
N ARG A 88 6.87 -8.65 0.37
CA ARG A 88 7.74 -7.79 -0.46
C ARG A 88 8.23 -6.53 0.24
N GLY A 89 7.94 -6.37 1.54
CA GLY A 89 8.26 -5.17 2.31
C GLY A 89 7.01 -4.41 2.74
N LEU A 90 7.10 -3.09 2.80
CA LEU A 90 6.01 -2.20 3.18
C LEU A 90 5.19 -1.84 1.95
N VAL A 91 3.87 -1.89 2.07
CA VAL A 91 2.94 -1.60 0.97
C VAL A 91 1.84 -0.65 1.42
N VAL A 92 1.47 0.25 0.53
CA VAL A 92 0.35 1.18 0.73
C VAL A 92 -0.48 1.26 -0.54
N TYR A 93 -1.80 1.42 -0.37
CA TYR A 93 -2.76 1.48 -1.46
C TYR A 93 -3.58 2.76 -1.40
N TRP A 94 -3.96 3.28 -2.56
CA TRP A 94 -5.00 4.31 -2.69
C TRP A 94 -5.94 3.93 -3.81
N GLY A 95 -7.19 4.37 -3.70
CA GLY A 95 -8.17 4.26 -4.75
C GLY A 95 -8.71 5.63 -5.17
N ALA A 96 -8.87 5.85 -6.46
CA ALA A 96 -9.41 7.06 -7.07
C ALA A 96 -10.51 6.71 -8.10
N GLN A 97 -11.33 7.69 -8.47
CA GLN A 97 -12.39 7.48 -9.48
C GLN A 97 -11.88 7.60 -10.91
N ASP A 98 -10.91 8.48 -11.15
CA ASP A 98 -10.46 8.80 -12.51
C ASP A 98 -8.93 8.87 -12.58
N HIS A 99 -8.33 9.65 -11.69
CA HIS A 99 -6.88 9.85 -11.67
C HIS A 99 -6.39 10.17 -10.27
N LEU A 100 -5.08 10.10 -10.09
CA LEU A 100 -4.41 10.52 -8.86
C LEU A 100 -3.06 11.14 -9.18
N SER A 101 -2.66 12.10 -8.36
CA SER A 101 -1.32 12.67 -8.39
C SER A 101 -0.49 12.08 -7.27
N LEU A 102 0.69 11.59 -7.58
CA LEU A 102 1.63 11.00 -6.64
C LEU A 102 2.83 11.93 -6.44
N ARG A 103 3.23 12.13 -5.19
CA ARG A 103 4.53 12.72 -4.82
C ARG A 103 5.28 11.74 -3.95
N LEU A 104 6.58 11.65 -4.20
CA LEU A 104 7.49 10.79 -3.46
C LEU A 104 8.70 11.61 -3.02
N ASP A 105 9.13 11.51 -1.78
CA ASP A 105 10.35 12.17 -1.29
C ASP A 105 11.65 11.48 -1.77
N ARG A 106 11.54 10.29 -2.38
CA ARG A 106 12.61 9.51 -3.00
C ARG A 106 12.03 8.59 -4.09
N THR A 107 12.86 8.08 -4.99
CA THR A 107 12.41 7.14 -6.04
C THR A 107 13.17 5.82 -6.06
N ASP A 108 14.25 5.72 -5.29
CA ASP A 108 15.06 4.50 -5.15
C ASP A 108 14.39 3.48 -4.21
N GLY A 109 14.44 2.20 -4.59
CA GLY A 109 13.86 1.09 -3.82
C GLY A 109 12.33 1.01 -3.85
N LEU A 110 11.67 1.75 -4.76
CA LEU A 110 10.21 1.82 -4.84
C LEU A 110 9.68 1.09 -6.08
N GLU A 111 8.60 0.33 -5.89
CA GLU A 111 7.76 -0.15 -6.98
C GLU A 111 6.40 0.55 -6.90
N VAL A 112 6.09 1.35 -7.92
CA VAL A 112 4.78 1.99 -8.07
C VAL A 112 4.01 1.24 -9.15
N ALA A 113 2.80 0.82 -8.84
CA ALA A 113 1.90 0.19 -9.79
C ALA A 113 0.53 0.86 -9.78
N LEU A 114 -0.07 1.01 -10.96
CA LEU A 114 -1.43 1.48 -11.15
C LEU A 114 -2.26 0.36 -11.76
N ASN A 115 -3.34 -0.06 -11.11
CA ASN A 115 -4.19 -1.17 -11.55
C ASN A 115 -3.38 -2.46 -11.85
N GLY A 116 -2.33 -2.71 -11.05
CA GLY A 116 -1.44 -3.85 -11.22
C GLY A 116 -0.31 -3.67 -12.23
N GLN A 117 -0.33 -2.60 -13.02
CA GLN A 117 0.71 -2.29 -14.00
C GLN A 117 1.81 -1.45 -13.35
N VAL A 118 3.04 -1.98 -13.32
CA VAL A 118 4.19 -1.25 -12.77
C VAL A 118 4.48 -0.05 -13.66
N ARG A 119 4.56 1.14 -13.05
CA ARG A 119 4.84 2.40 -13.72
C ARG A 119 6.32 2.75 -13.57
N ASN A 120 6.90 3.27 -14.65
CA ASN A 120 8.28 3.74 -14.63
C ASN A 120 8.36 5.11 -13.94
N ILE A 121 8.95 5.14 -12.75
CA ILE A 121 9.15 6.37 -11.96
C ILE A 121 10.61 6.87 -11.99
N ARG A 122 11.47 6.33 -12.86
CA ARG A 122 12.91 6.67 -12.89
C ARG A 122 13.20 8.15 -13.19
N ASN A 123 12.30 8.81 -13.91
CA ASN A 123 12.43 10.22 -14.27
C ASN A 123 11.76 11.17 -13.26
N LEU A 124 11.07 10.63 -12.25
CA LEU A 124 10.42 11.44 -11.23
C LEU A 124 11.48 12.00 -10.28
N ARG A 125 11.51 13.32 -10.11
CA ARG A 125 12.33 13.94 -9.07
C ARG A 125 11.67 13.79 -7.70
N PRO A 126 12.45 13.63 -6.61
CA PRO A 126 11.96 13.82 -5.25
C PRO A 126 11.11 15.08 -5.10
N GLY A 127 9.92 14.94 -4.51
CA GLY A 127 8.92 16.00 -4.36
C GLY A 127 8.16 16.38 -5.63
N GLY A 128 8.57 15.84 -6.79
CA GLY A 128 7.89 16.03 -8.06
C GLY A 128 6.52 15.33 -8.09
N GLU A 129 5.58 15.95 -8.80
CA GLU A 129 4.23 15.42 -8.99
C GLU A 129 4.17 14.55 -10.25
N LEU A 130 3.68 13.32 -10.09
CA LEU A 130 3.38 12.39 -11.18
C LEU A 130 1.86 12.20 -11.26
N LEU A 131 1.25 12.60 -12.38
CA LEU A 131 -0.14 12.29 -12.68
C LEU A 131 -0.25 10.82 -13.14
N LEU A 132 -1.18 10.09 -12.55
CA LEU A 132 -1.44 8.68 -12.82
C LEU A 132 -2.93 8.50 -13.08
N ASP A 133 -3.27 8.10 -14.30
CA ASP A 133 -4.65 7.87 -14.73
C ASP A 133 -4.81 6.47 -15.37
N ALA A 134 -6.06 6.01 -15.44
CA ALA A 134 -6.40 4.69 -15.99
C ALA A 134 -6.10 4.57 -17.49
N HIS A 135 -6.00 5.70 -18.19
CA HIS A 135 -5.83 5.82 -19.63
C HIS A 135 -4.40 6.23 -19.97
N GLY A 136 -3.41 5.60 -19.32
CA GLY A 136 -2.02 5.90 -19.62
C GLY A 136 -1.71 5.67 -21.10
N ASP A 137 -1.22 6.73 -21.76
CA ASP A 137 -0.52 6.72 -23.06
C ASP A 137 0.52 5.60 -23.16
#